data_AF-A0A2D6QYF9-F1
#
_entry.id   AF-A0A2D6QYF9-F1
#
_cell.length_a   1.000
_cell.length_b   1.000
_cell.length_c   1.000
_cell.angle_alpha   90.00
_cell.angle_beta   90.00
_cell.angle_gamma   90.00
#
_symmetry.space_group_name_H-M   'P 1'
#
loop_
_entity.id
_entity.type
_entity.pdbx_description
1 polymer ?
#
loop_
_entity_poly.entity_id
_entity_poly.type
_entity_poly.pdbx_seq_one_letter_code
_entity_poly.pdbx_strand_id
1 'polypeptide(L)'
;MRRSTWSCCSYWLVFGLLTVGPSVAEAQRRPIDDRSVFRSGIELVYVTATVLDSNGRLVEGLTQDDFEIYEDRDLQPVTYFSTERVPLSLGLVLDISDSMYGTRIDDARVALDRFLLDLLEPTDEAFLLVFNHEPTLTAEWRSGRVG
;
A
#
# COMPACT_ATOMS: atom_id res chain seq x y z
N MET A 1 -49.80 82.86 3.68
CA MET A 1 -50.48 83.76 4.65
C MET A 1 -50.05 83.36 6.06
N ARG A 2 -49.47 84.29 6.85
CA ARG A 2 -49.20 84.24 8.31
C ARG A 2 -48.09 83.25 8.78
N ARG A 3 -46.83 83.67 8.97
CA ARG A 3 -46.20 84.44 10.08
C ARG A 3 -46.23 83.73 11.46
N SER A 4 -45.04 83.72 12.09
CA SER A 4 -44.77 83.97 13.52
C SER A 4 -45.01 82.79 14.50
N THR A 5 -44.24 82.54 15.57
CA THR A 5 -43.00 83.09 16.15
C THR A 5 -42.76 82.37 17.51
N TRP A 6 -41.50 82.00 17.82
CA TRP A 6 -40.80 82.12 19.13
C TRP A 6 -41.12 81.03 20.20
N SER A 7 -40.13 80.25 20.64
CA SER A 7 -39.09 80.49 21.67
C SER A 7 -39.53 80.11 23.10
N CYS A 8 -38.63 79.43 23.80
CA CYS A 8 -38.31 79.54 25.24
C CYS A 8 -38.43 78.23 26.06
N CYS A 9 -37.27 77.88 26.62
CA CYS A 9 -36.99 76.97 27.73
C CYS A 9 -38.12 76.68 28.71
N SER A 10 -38.24 75.42 29.15
CA SER A 10 -37.85 75.04 30.52
C SER A 10 -37.98 73.54 30.75
N TYR A 11 -36.98 73.01 31.45
CA TYR A 11 -36.82 71.65 31.94
C TYR A 11 -37.97 71.24 32.87
N TRP A 12 -38.46 70.01 32.71
CA TRP A 12 -38.98 69.23 33.83
C TRP A 12 -38.38 67.81 33.77
N LEU A 13 -37.52 67.55 34.75
CA LEU A 13 -37.00 66.23 35.11
C LEU A 13 -38.15 65.31 35.53
N VAL A 14 -38.28 64.14 34.89
CA VAL A 14 -38.91 62.97 35.52
C VAL A 14 -38.02 61.75 35.27
N PHE A 15 -37.63 61.15 36.38
CA PHE A 15 -36.85 59.92 36.51
C PHE A 15 -37.48 58.75 35.75
N GLY A 16 -36.72 58.16 34.82
CA GLY A 16 -36.98 56.85 34.25
C GLY A 16 -35.81 55.92 34.55
N LEU A 17 -36.02 54.96 35.46
CA LEU A 17 -35.05 53.93 35.82
C LEU A 17 -34.90 52.94 34.66
N LEU A 18 -33.94 53.18 33.76
CA LEU A 18 -33.51 52.21 32.77
C LEU A 18 -32.59 51.19 33.46
N THR A 19 -33.09 50.00 33.78
CA THR A 19 -32.22 48.89 34.18
C THR A 19 -31.51 48.35 32.94
N VAL A 20 -30.34 48.90 32.64
CA VAL A 20 -29.39 48.25 31.73
C VAL A 20 -28.88 47.02 32.47
N GLY A 21 -29.45 45.85 32.17
CA GLY A 21 -28.91 44.58 32.67
C GLY A 21 -27.46 44.43 32.21
N PRO A 22 -26.57 43.83 33.03
CA PRO A 22 -25.20 43.63 32.59
C PRO A 22 -25.24 42.70 31.37
N SER A 23 -24.79 43.21 30.23
CA SER A 23 -24.45 42.36 29.10
C SER A 23 -23.25 41.54 29.55
N VAL A 24 -23.49 40.31 30.00
CA VAL A 24 -22.43 39.34 30.18
C VAL A 24 -21.90 39.08 28.78
N ALA A 25 -20.84 39.78 28.41
CA ALA A 25 -19.98 39.37 27.33
C ALA A 25 -19.36 38.05 27.79
N GLU A 26 -20.09 36.94 27.60
CA GLU A 26 -19.48 35.63 27.55
C GLU A 26 -18.52 35.68 26.37
N ALA A 27 -17.28 36.06 26.67
CA ALA A 27 -16.15 35.62 25.89
C ALA A 27 -16.26 34.09 25.87
N GLN A 28 -16.93 33.56 24.84
CA GLN A 28 -16.92 32.15 24.52
C GLN A 28 -15.46 31.80 24.29
N ARG A 29 -14.76 31.41 25.35
CA ARG A 29 -13.56 30.59 25.26
C ARG A 29 -14.04 29.31 24.61
N ARG A 30 -13.94 29.24 23.29
CA ARG A 30 -14.01 27.98 22.57
C ARG A 30 -13.05 27.05 23.31
N PRO A 31 -13.50 25.87 23.78
CA PRO A 31 -12.57 24.86 24.25
C PRO A 31 -11.57 24.66 23.12
N ILE A 32 -10.29 24.92 23.37
CA ILE A 32 -9.25 24.42 22.49
C ILE A 32 -9.43 22.90 22.57
N ASP A 33 -9.89 22.30 21.49
CA ASP A 33 -9.97 20.85 21.37
C ASP A 33 -8.53 20.34 21.37
N ASP A 34 -8.01 20.03 22.56
CA ASP A 34 -6.63 19.63 22.83
C ASP A 34 -6.34 18.19 22.36
N ARG A 35 -7.10 17.72 21.35
CA ARG A 35 -7.00 16.37 20.79
C ARG A 35 -6.95 16.38 19.27
N SER A 36 -6.27 17.35 18.66
CA SER A 36 -5.76 17.14 17.29
C SER A 36 -4.68 16.05 17.35
N VAL A 37 -5.10 14.79 17.32
CA VAL A 37 -4.19 13.65 17.24
C VAL A 37 -3.58 13.68 15.85
N PHE A 38 -2.36 14.22 15.74
CA PHE A 38 -1.55 14.09 14.54
C PHE A 38 -1.21 12.61 14.35
N ARG A 39 -1.77 12.00 13.31
CA ARG A 39 -1.38 10.68 12.84
C ARG A 39 -0.38 10.87 11.70
N SER A 40 0.85 10.47 11.95
CA SER A 40 1.86 10.29 10.91
C SER A 40 1.92 8.80 10.57
N GLY A 41 1.84 8.47 9.28
CA GLY A 41 2.04 7.13 8.75
C GLY A 41 3.25 7.14 7.82
N ILE A 42 4.03 6.07 7.84
CA ILE A 42 5.10 5.84 6.85
C ILE A 42 4.52 4.87 5.83
N GLU A 43 4.50 5.26 4.57
CA GLU A 43 4.16 4.38 3.46
C GLU A 43 5.46 3.82 2.89
N LEU A 44 5.61 2.50 2.94
CA LEU A 44 6.76 1.81 2.38
C LEU A 44 6.34 1.16 1.05
N VAL A 45 7.02 1.52 -0.03
CA VAL A 45 6.75 0.99 -1.36
C VAL A 45 7.87 0.04 -1.75
N TYR A 46 7.50 -1.20 -2.09
CA TYR A 46 8.44 -2.21 -2.56
C TYR A 46 8.48 -2.22 -4.09
N VAL A 47 9.69 -2.20 -4.65
CA VAL A 47 9.92 -2.32 -6.10
C VAL A 47 10.77 -3.57 -6.34
N THR A 48 10.25 -4.51 -7.14
CA THR A 48 10.97 -5.71 -7.55
C THR A 48 11.42 -5.56 -9.00
N ALA A 49 12.71 -5.78 -9.26
CA ALA A 49 13.29 -5.70 -10.60
C ALA A 49 14.08 -6.98 -10.92
N THR A 50 14.07 -7.37 -12.19
CA THR A 50 14.90 -8.46 -12.73
C THR A 50 15.75 -7.90 -13.85
N VAL A 51 17.07 -8.01 -13.72
CA VAL A 51 18.02 -7.47 -14.70
C VAL A 51 18.64 -8.62 -15.49
N LEU A 52 18.52 -8.54 -16.82
CA LEU A 52 19.04 -9.55 -17.75
C LEU A 52 20.09 -8.94 -18.66
N ASP A 53 21.10 -9.72 -19.02
CA ASP A 53 22.07 -9.36 -20.06
C ASP A 53 21.46 -9.49 -21.47
N SER A 54 22.25 -9.13 -22.49
CA SER A 54 21.82 -9.24 -23.90
C SER A 54 21.53 -10.67 -24.37
N ASN A 55 22.00 -11.68 -23.64
CA ASN A 55 21.77 -13.10 -23.91
C ASN A 55 20.62 -13.68 -23.06
N GLY A 56 19.94 -12.86 -22.26
CA GLY A 56 18.85 -13.28 -21.38
C GLY A 56 19.31 -13.95 -20.07
N ARG A 57 20.57 -13.80 -19.67
CA ARG A 57 21.10 -14.33 -18.41
C ARG A 57 20.93 -13.31 -17.30
N LEU A 58 20.66 -13.76 -16.07
CA LEU A 58 20.59 -12.89 -14.90
C LEU A 58 21.92 -12.17 -14.68
N VAL A 59 21.85 -10.86 -14.46
CA VAL A 59 23.02 -10.07 -14.05
C VAL A 59 23.17 -10.21 -12.54
N GLU A 60 24.29 -10.81 -12.12
CA GLU A 60 24.62 -11.03 -10.71
C GLU A 60 25.48 -9.89 -10.15
N GLY A 61 25.50 -9.76 -8.81
CA GLY A 61 26.39 -8.83 -8.12
C GLY A 61 25.99 -7.36 -8.18
N LEU A 62 24.76 -7.05 -8.62
CA LEU A 62 24.22 -5.69 -8.58
C LEU A 62 24.12 -5.19 -7.14
N THR A 63 24.45 -3.92 -6.98
CA THR A 63 24.44 -3.19 -5.72
C THR A 63 23.36 -2.12 -5.75
N GLN A 64 23.08 -1.53 -4.59
CA GLN A 64 22.12 -0.42 -4.48
C GLN A 64 22.48 0.75 -5.40
N ASP A 65 23.77 1.03 -5.60
CA ASP A 65 24.28 2.15 -6.39
C ASP A 65 24.04 1.96 -7.90
N ASP A 66 23.67 0.75 -8.34
CA ASP A 66 23.33 0.44 -9.73
C ASP A 66 21.86 0.80 -10.08
N PHE A 67 21.08 1.31 -9.11
CA PHE A 67 19.66 1.64 -9.28
C PHE A 67 19.33 3.07 -8.88
N GLU A 68 18.55 3.73 -9.72
CA GLU A 68 17.91 5.01 -9.41
C GLU A 68 16.40 4.83 -9.52
N ILE A 69 15.67 5.21 -8.46
CA ILE A 69 14.21 5.18 -8.45
C ILE A 69 13.70 6.61 -8.57
N TYR A 70 12.76 6.83 -9.48
CA TYR A 70 12.14 8.13 -9.69
C TYR A 70 10.63 8.03 -9.44
N GLU A 71 10.08 8.99 -8.71
CA GLU A 71 8.64 9.22 -8.58
C GLU A 71 8.34 10.61 -9.11
N ASP A 72 7.43 10.72 -10.08
CA ASP A 72 7.09 12.00 -10.72
C ASP A 72 8.29 12.82 -11.23
N ARG A 73 9.36 12.11 -11.62
CA ARG A 73 10.68 12.63 -12.08
C ARG A 73 11.62 13.10 -10.97
N ASP A 74 11.23 12.98 -9.71
CA ASP A 74 12.09 13.25 -8.57
C ASP A 74 12.78 11.96 -8.10
N LEU A 75 14.10 12.04 -7.90
CA LEU A 75 14.91 10.92 -7.41
C LEU A 75 14.51 10.58 -5.97
N GLN A 76 14.14 9.31 -5.75
CA GLN A 76 13.75 8.79 -4.46
C GLN A 76 14.91 8.02 -3.83
N PRO A 77 15.20 8.25 -2.53
CA PRO A 77 16.23 7.51 -1.83
C PRO A 77 15.79 6.05 -1.66
N VAL A 78 16.64 5.12 -2.09
CA VAL A 78 16.44 3.70 -1.77
C VAL A 78 16.82 3.51 -0.30
N THR A 79 15.85 3.21 0.56
CA THR A 79 16.09 3.03 2.01
C THR A 79 16.44 1.60 2.40
N TYR A 80 16.08 0.63 1.55
CA TYR A 80 16.36 -0.78 1.74
C TYR A 80 16.61 -1.42 0.37
N PHE A 81 17.70 -2.16 0.26
CA PHE A 81 18.07 -2.93 -0.92
C PHE A 81 18.38 -4.36 -0.49
N SER A 82 17.81 -5.32 -1.19
CA SER A 82 18.08 -6.74 -0.96
C SER A 82 18.10 -7.49 -2.28
N THR A 83 19.12 -8.31 -2.44
CA THR A 83 19.23 -9.33 -3.48
C THR A 83 19.03 -10.73 -2.91
N GLU A 84 18.65 -10.82 -1.62
CA GLU A 84 18.43 -12.09 -0.94
C GLU A 84 17.24 -12.81 -1.58
N ARG A 85 17.49 -14.03 -2.01
CA ARG A 85 16.46 -14.93 -2.48
C ARG A 85 15.68 -15.41 -1.26
N VAL A 86 14.38 -15.14 -1.23
CA VAL A 86 13.49 -15.64 -0.17
C VAL A 86 13.00 -17.03 -0.59
N PRO A 87 12.96 -18.02 0.32
CA PRO A 87 12.43 -19.35 0.02
C PRO A 87 11.03 -19.29 -0.58
N LEU A 88 10.83 -19.99 -1.68
CA LEU A 88 9.56 -20.04 -2.40
C LEU A 88 8.73 -21.26 -1.97
N SER A 89 7.41 -21.09 -1.91
CA SER A 89 6.45 -22.20 -1.78
C SER A 89 5.58 -22.26 -3.03
N LEU A 90 5.72 -23.32 -3.83
CA LEU A 90 5.15 -23.41 -5.16
C LEU A 90 4.17 -24.58 -5.31
N GLY A 91 2.97 -24.31 -5.80
CA GLY A 91 2.00 -25.33 -6.19
C GLY A 91 1.95 -25.51 -7.70
N LEU A 92 2.34 -26.68 -8.20
CA LEU A 92 2.26 -27.03 -9.62
C LEU A 92 1.01 -27.86 -9.88
N VAL A 93 0.23 -27.48 -10.88
CA VAL A 93 -1.00 -28.17 -11.27
C VAL A 93 -0.93 -28.53 -12.75
N LEU A 94 -0.92 -29.82 -13.06
CA LEU A 94 -0.74 -30.35 -14.41
C LEU A 94 -2.01 -31.06 -14.90
N ASP A 95 -2.49 -30.67 -16.08
CA ASP A 95 -3.58 -31.34 -16.76
C ASP A 95 -3.06 -32.65 -17.41
N ILE A 96 -3.80 -33.74 -17.23
CA ILE A 96 -3.57 -35.05 -17.87
C ILE A 96 -4.81 -35.57 -18.60
N SER A 97 -5.74 -34.67 -18.95
CA SER A 97 -6.92 -34.96 -19.77
C SER A 97 -6.56 -35.42 -21.18
N ASP A 98 -7.53 -36.00 -21.90
CA ASP A 98 -7.30 -36.57 -23.22
C ASP A 98 -6.71 -35.56 -24.24
N SER A 99 -6.95 -34.26 -24.06
CA SER A 99 -6.33 -33.22 -24.91
C SER A 99 -4.81 -33.10 -24.76
N MET A 100 -4.25 -33.61 -23.66
CA MET A 100 -2.82 -33.62 -23.38
C MET A 100 -2.08 -34.81 -24.01
N TYR A 101 -2.79 -35.77 -24.62
CA TYR A 101 -2.14 -36.91 -25.29
C TYR A 101 -1.16 -36.48 -26.39
N GLY A 102 -0.15 -37.32 -26.59
CA GLY A 102 0.92 -37.09 -27.56
C GLY A 102 1.99 -36.16 -27.01
N THR A 103 2.52 -35.27 -27.84
CA THR A 103 3.70 -34.47 -27.50
C THR A 103 3.48 -33.49 -26.35
N ARG A 104 2.23 -33.06 -26.10
CA ARG A 104 1.93 -32.06 -25.06
C ARG A 104 2.28 -32.54 -23.65
N ILE A 105 1.96 -33.79 -23.32
CA ILE A 105 2.29 -34.34 -22.01
C ILE A 105 3.80 -34.58 -21.87
N ASP A 106 4.49 -34.95 -22.95
CA ASP A 106 5.93 -35.13 -22.95
C ASP A 106 6.66 -33.79 -22.77
N ASP A 107 6.22 -32.75 -23.48
CA ASP A 107 6.73 -31.38 -23.34
C ASP A 107 6.49 -30.85 -21.92
N ALA A 108 5.30 -31.08 -21.36
CA ALA A 108 4.97 -30.67 -20.00
C ALA A 108 5.85 -31.37 -18.96
N ARG A 109 6.18 -32.66 -19.15
CA ARG A 109 7.11 -33.40 -18.30
C ARG A 109 8.52 -32.83 -18.37
N VAL A 110 9.02 -32.57 -19.58
CA VAL A 110 10.36 -31.98 -19.76
C VAL A 110 10.45 -30.59 -19.13
N ALA A 111 9.40 -29.78 -19.27
CA ALA A 111 9.34 -28.47 -18.64
C ALA A 111 9.32 -28.57 -17.11
N LEU A 112 8.54 -29.50 -16.57
CA LEU A 112 8.45 -29.77 -15.14
C LEU A 112 9.78 -30.25 -14.56
N ASP A 113 10.46 -31.18 -15.24
CA ASP A 113 11.76 -31.70 -14.80
C ASP A 113 12.81 -30.60 -14.76
N ARG A 114 12.92 -29.78 -15.82
CA ARG A 114 13.82 -28.62 -15.83
C ARG A 114 13.49 -27.64 -14.71
N PHE A 115 12.23 -27.33 -14.52
CA PHE A 115 11.82 -26.39 -13.49
C PHE A 115 12.16 -26.91 -12.08
N LEU A 116 11.83 -28.17 -11.78
CA LEU A 116 12.06 -28.77 -10.46
C LEU A 116 13.54 -29.04 -10.18
N LEU A 117 14.38 -29.26 -11.19
CA LEU A 117 15.80 -29.59 -11.03
C LEU A 117 16.72 -28.38 -11.11
N ASP A 118 16.42 -27.42 -12.01
CA ASP A 118 17.35 -26.33 -12.33
C ASP A 118 17.03 -25.02 -11.61
N LEU A 119 15.78 -24.84 -11.13
CA LEU A 119 15.31 -23.54 -10.61
C LEU A 119 14.95 -23.52 -9.13
N LEU A 120 14.68 -24.69 -8.53
CA LEU A 120 14.38 -24.80 -7.10
C LEU A 120 15.66 -24.98 -6.29
N GLU A 121 15.83 -24.12 -5.29
CA GLU A 121 16.88 -24.28 -4.29
C GLU A 121 16.45 -25.25 -3.18
N PRO A 122 17.39 -25.79 -2.37
CA PRO A 122 17.05 -26.70 -1.28
C PRO A 122 16.09 -26.11 -0.24
N THR A 123 16.02 -24.77 -0.13
CA THR A 123 15.11 -24.06 0.76
C THR A 123 13.72 -23.86 0.15
N ASP A 124 13.56 -24.03 -1.15
CA ASP A 124 12.26 -23.90 -1.83
C ASP A 124 11.42 -25.16 -1.60
N GLU A 125 10.12 -24.98 -1.39
CA GLU A 125 9.17 -26.06 -1.21
C GLU A 125 8.21 -26.10 -2.40
N ALA A 126 7.93 -27.30 -2.92
CA ALA A 126 6.97 -27.46 -4.00
C ALA A 126 6.09 -28.71 -3.82
N PHE A 127 4.86 -28.65 -4.32
CA PHE A 127 3.98 -29.81 -4.50
C PHE A 127 3.50 -29.91 -5.95
N LEU A 128 3.15 -31.12 -6.38
CA LEU A 128 2.61 -31.38 -7.72
C LEU A 128 1.26 -32.07 -7.61
N LEU A 129 0.27 -31.44 -8.22
CA LEU A 129 -1.07 -31.96 -8.43
C LEU A 129 -1.25 -32.25 -9.92
N VAL A 130 -1.80 -33.41 -10.25
CA VAL A 130 -2.26 -33.73 -11.61
C VAL A 130 -3.76 -33.91 -11.60
N PHE A 131 -4.44 -33.47 -12.66
CA PHE A 131 -5.88 -33.58 -12.76
C PHE A 131 -6.33 -34.08 -14.14
N ASN A 132 -7.39 -34.89 -14.13
CA ASN A 132 -8.25 -35.12 -15.30
C ASN A 132 -9.69 -34.84 -14.86
N HIS A 133 -10.44 -35.86 -14.43
CA HIS A 133 -11.79 -35.69 -13.87
C HIS A 133 -11.80 -35.28 -12.39
N GLU A 134 -10.82 -35.77 -11.62
CA GLU A 134 -10.62 -35.39 -10.22
C GLU A 134 -9.13 -35.05 -10.01
N PRO A 135 -8.82 -34.06 -9.15
CA PRO A 135 -7.43 -33.73 -8.81
C PRO A 135 -6.80 -34.83 -7.95
N THR A 136 -5.61 -35.28 -8.33
CA THR A 136 -4.80 -36.24 -7.60
C THR A 136 -3.46 -35.60 -7.25
N LEU A 137 -3.16 -35.51 -5.95
CA LEU A 137 -1.84 -35.09 -5.49
C LEU A 137 -0.83 -36.20 -5.81
N THR A 138 0.17 -35.89 -6.65
CA THR A 138 1.16 -36.89 -7.10
C THR A 138 2.51 -36.67 -6.45
N ALA A 139 2.83 -35.45 -6.04
CA ALA A 139 3.94 -35.19 -5.14
C ALA A 139 3.48 -34.30 -3.99
N GLU A 140 3.71 -34.74 -2.77
CA GLU A 140 3.52 -33.92 -1.56
C GLU A 140 4.58 -32.81 -1.48
N TRP A 141 4.38 -31.88 -0.54
CA TRP A 141 5.36 -30.84 -0.25
C TRP A 141 6.75 -31.43 -0.05
N ARG A 142 7.67 -31.11 -0.96
CA ARG A 142 9.08 -31.32 -0.71
C ARG A 142 9.53 -30.24 0.28
N SER A 143 9.52 -30.56 1.57
CA SER A 143 10.02 -29.64 2.58
C SER A 143 11.55 -29.71 2.63
N GLY A 144 12.19 -28.58 2.37
CA GLY A 144 13.61 -28.35 2.63
C GLY A 144 13.95 -28.23 4.11
N ARG A 145 13.26 -28.95 5.02
CA ARG A 145 13.63 -28.98 6.43
C ARG A 145 14.93 -29.71 6.60
N VAL A 146 16.01 -28.94 6.62
CA VAL A 146 17.25 -29.28 7.31
C VAL A 146 16.88 -29.39 8.79
N GLY A 147 16.77 -30.62 9.29
CA GLY A 147 16.85 -30.92 10.72
C GLY A 147 18.30 -31.00 11.16
#